data_AF-A0A031LSI3-F1
#
_entry.id   AF-A0A031LSI3-F1
#
_cell.length_a   1.000
_cell.length_b   1.000
_cell.length_c   1.000
_cell.angle_alpha   90.00
_cell.angle_beta   90.00
_cell.angle_gamma   90.00
#
_symmetry.space_group_name_H-M   'P 1'
#
loop_
_entity.id
_entity.type
_entity.pdbx_description
1 polymer ?
#
loop_
_entity_poly.entity_id
_entity_poly.type
_entity_poly.pdbx_seq_one_letter_code
_entity_poly.pdbx_strand_id
1 'polypeptide(L)'
;MKWIFLLIILLPLPAYGGNILLHYPRSVLYGEKFSISFQVFTNEIQGTDFQYITPGVIISSNESHLTLTGNPGDFAVFKTNVSSLTARELVISFSGDIPTLGGNPGPVLYEGIDPHASDISQSNFYAVLVSMTGVLWVHNYTGWHSVLGGLPSVKEGNYSAVFKDVNGYTCVPYVVVNGSKYVVDYLTDIPWNFSFAGFRVDINTVIFNDFNVITTENVPYVVFINGREAISGNATFGEGEIHLTASGNMVVNITFPTLHEYRIINVGVRSNEVKEVMPTIPLVLIAISTIIIGIGIWRNRGIGKQREK
;
A
#
# COMPACT_ATOMS: atom_id res chain seq x y z
N MET A 1 4.12 47.54 27.96
CA MET A 1 2.97 46.60 27.88
C MET A 1 2.54 46.52 26.42
N LYS A 2 3.01 45.53 25.67
CA LYS A 2 2.57 45.27 24.29
C LYS A 2 2.27 43.77 24.20
N TRP A 3 1.00 43.44 24.36
CA TRP A 3 0.46 42.13 24.03
C TRP A 3 0.43 42.03 22.51
N ILE A 4 1.38 41.29 21.94
CA ILE A 4 1.25 40.83 20.55
C ILE A 4 0.35 39.60 20.63
N PHE A 5 -0.94 39.82 20.37
CA PHE A 5 -1.87 38.74 20.05
C PHE A 5 -1.43 38.15 18.71
N LEU A 6 -0.75 37.00 18.74
CA LEU A 6 -0.54 36.18 17.57
C LEU A 6 -1.90 35.56 17.22
N LEU A 7 -2.68 36.27 16.40
CA LEU A 7 -3.88 35.75 15.77
C LEU A 7 -3.40 34.73 14.71
N ILE A 8 -3.28 33.45 15.11
CA ILE A 8 -3.15 32.36 14.15
C ILE A 8 -4.48 32.35 13.40
N ILE A 9 -4.46 32.90 12.20
CA ILE A 9 -5.56 32.78 11.26
C ILE A 9 -5.65 31.28 10.96
N LEU A 10 -6.61 30.60 11.60
CA LEU A 10 -7.18 29.33 11.14
C LEU A 10 -7.85 29.62 9.80
N LEU A 11 -7.04 29.81 8.75
CA LEU A 11 -7.52 29.63 7.41
C LEU A 11 -7.97 28.17 7.35
N PRO A 12 -9.21 27.88 6.91
CA PRO A 12 -9.56 26.51 6.57
C PRO A 12 -8.62 26.11 5.44
N LEU A 13 -7.56 25.38 5.78
CA LEU A 13 -6.80 24.66 4.78
C LEU A 13 -7.82 23.76 4.08
N PRO A 14 -7.82 23.70 2.73
CA PRO A 14 -8.68 22.76 2.03
C PRO A 14 -8.42 21.37 2.62
N ALA A 15 -9.43 20.79 3.24
CA ALA A 15 -9.36 19.42 3.69
C ALA A 15 -9.29 18.57 2.42
N TYR A 16 -8.10 18.06 2.12
CA TYR A 16 -7.95 17.02 1.12
C TYR A 16 -8.57 15.76 1.73
N GLY A 17 -9.74 15.39 1.23
CA GLY A 17 -10.35 14.11 1.59
C GLY A 17 -9.38 13.00 1.21
N GLY A 18 -8.98 12.18 2.18
CA GLY A 18 -8.11 11.04 1.96
C GLY A 18 -8.72 9.80 2.59
N ASN A 19 -8.68 8.70 1.86
CA ASN A 19 -9.10 7.41 2.36
C ASN A 19 -7.91 6.72 3.02
N ILE A 20 -8.16 6.03 4.13
CA ILE A 20 -7.13 5.36 4.92
C ILE A 20 -7.57 3.91 5.10
N LEU A 21 -6.78 2.99 4.52
CA LEU A 21 -6.89 1.57 4.74
C LEU A 21 -5.90 1.14 5.83
N LEU A 22 -6.36 0.34 6.79
CA LEU A 22 -5.57 -0.09 7.95
C LEU A 22 -5.54 -1.61 8.06
N HIS A 23 -4.36 -2.14 8.34
CA HIS A 23 -4.16 -3.55 8.66
C HIS A 23 -3.48 -3.68 10.01
N TYR A 24 -4.13 -4.37 10.94
CA TYR A 24 -3.64 -4.56 12.30
C TYR A 24 -4.23 -5.83 12.94
N PRO A 25 -3.52 -6.45 13.89
CA PRO A 25 -4.06 -7.55 14.67
C PRO A 25 -5.11 -7.05 15.67
N ARG A 26 -6.25 -7.73 15.77
CA ARG A 26 -7.28 -7.42 16.78
C ARG A 26 -6.83 -7.73 18.22
N SER A 27 -5.92 -8.69 18.40
CA SER A 27 -5.34 -9.02 19.69
C SER A 27 -3.93 -9.58 19.56
N VAL A 28 -3.10 -9.31 20.56
CA VAL A 28 -1.68 -9.72 20.63
C VAL A 28 -1.34 -10.23 22.03
N LEU A 29 -0.25 -11.00 22.16
CA LEU A 29 0.22 -11.45 23.46
C LEU A 29 0.95 -10.33 24.21
N TYR A 30 0.90 -10.37 25.54
CA TYR A 30 1.67 -9.44 26.36
C TYR A 30 3.18 -9.55 26.04
N GLY A 31 3.83 -8.41 25.82
CA GLY A 31 5.25 -8.31 25.46
C GLY A 31 5.55 -8.58 23.98
N GLU A 32 4.56 -8.97 23.17
CA GLU A 32 4.73 -9.25 21.75
C GLU A 32 4.89 -7.95 20.94
N LYS A 33 5.75 -8.00 19.93
CA LYS A 33 5.86 -6.92 18.93
C LYS A 33 4.85 -7.17 17.82
N PHE A 34 4.16 -6.12 17.41
CA PHE A 34 3.22 -6.18 16.30
C PHE A 34 3.33 -4.95 15.42
N SER A 35 2.86 -5.09 14.19
CA SER A 35 2.81 -4.00 13.22
C SER A 35 1.38 -3.52 13.00
N ILE A 36 1.25 -2.23 12.76
CA ILE A 36 0.08 -1.65 12.10
C ILE A 36 0.59 -1.06 10.80
N SER A 37 0.07 -1.53 9.67
CA SER A 37 0.33 -0.92 8.37
C SER A 37 -0.89 -0.15 7.91
N PHE A 38 -0.64 0.94 7.19
CA PHE A 38 -1.69 1.75 6.60
C PHE A 38 -1.30 2.21 5.20
N GLN A 39 -2.34 2.40 4.39
CA GLN A 39 -2.25 2.99 3.07
C GLN A 39 -3.22 4.17 3.00
N VAL A 40 -2.70 5.30 2.53
CA VAL A 40 -3.42 6.57 2.40
C VAL A 40 -3.51 6.93 0.92
N PHE A 41 -4.71 7.19 0.43
CA PHE A 41 -4.94 7.57 -0.95
C PHE A 41 -5.86 8.78 -1.03
N THR A 42 -5.50 9.73 -1.88
CA THR A 42 -6.17 11.03 -2.02
C THR A 42 -7.34 10.99 -2.98
N ASN A 43 -7.27 10.11 -3.98
CA ASN A 43 -8.38 9.82 -4.88
C ASN A 43 -8.35 8.36 -5.24
N GLU A 44 -9.55 7.82 -5.42
CA GLU A 44 -9.78 6.46 -5.85
C GLU A 44 -10.91 6.45 -6.87
N ILE A 45 -10.67 5.80 -8.00
CA ILE A 45 -11.66 5.52 -9.04
C ILE A 45 -11.79 4.02 -9.12
N GLN A 46 -12.87 3.47 -8.59
CA GLN A 46 -13.17 2.04 -8.67
C GLN A 46 -14.23 1.76 -9.73
N GLY A 47 -14.05 0.63 -10.42
CA GLY A 47 -15.03 0.07 -11.34
C GLY A 47 -14.69 0.31 -12.81
N THR A 48 -15.56 -0.23 -13.65
CA THR A 48 -15.39 -0.30 -15.10
C THR A 48 -16.28 0.69 -15.87
N ASP A 49 -16.95 1.60 -15.16
CA ASP A 49 -17.79 2.67 -15.74
C ASP A 49 -16.93 3.82 -16.29
N PHE A 50 -16.06 3.51 -17.25
CA PHE A 50 -15.13 4.47 -17.85
C PHE A 50 -15.86 5.72 -18.35
N GLN A 51 -15.36 6.89 -17.95
CA GLN A 51 -15.93 8.18 -18.35
C GLN A 51 -15.83 8.40 -19.87
N TYR A 52 -14.74 7.94 -20.46
CA TYR A 52 -14.49 8.05 -21.89
C TYR A 52 -14.06 6.69 -22.44
N ILE A 53 -14.76 6.24 -23.47
CA ILE A 53 -14.40 5.08 -24.29
C ILE A 53 -14.36 5.58 -25.72
N THR A 54 -13.30 5.28 -26.46
CA THR A 54 -13.19 5.74 -27.85
C THR A 54 -14.31 5.13 -28.70
N PRO A 55 -14.87 5.88 -29.68
CA PRO A 55 -16.06 5.43 -30.44
C PRO A 55 -15.89 4.13 -31.24
N GLY A 56 -14.64 3.69 -31.49
CA GLY A 56 -14.33 2.46 -32.21
C GLY A 56 -14.47 1.18 -31.37
N VAL A 57 -14.61 1.31 -30.05
CA VAL A 57 -14.68 0.16 -29.14
C VAL A 57 -16.07 -0.46 -29.16
N ILE A 58 -16.11 -1.77 -29.42
CA ILE A 58 -17.30 -2.59 -29.22
C ILE A 58 -17.41 -2.92 -27.73
N ILE A 59 -18.54 -2.53 -27.14
CA ILE A 59 -18.83 -2.75 -25.73
C ILE A 59 -19.83 -3.91 -25.60
N SER A 60 -19.48 -4.92 -24.82
CA SER A 60 -20.42 -5.95 -24.39
C SER A 60 -20.29 -6.18 -22.89
N SER A 61 -21.38 -5.99 -22.16
CA SER A 61 -21.45 -6.25 -20.73
C SER A 61 -22.36 -7.45 -20.45
N ASN A 62 -21.92 -8.37 -19.60
CA ASN A 62 -22.82 -9.27 -18.89
C ASN A 62 -22.92 -8.82 -17.42
N GLU A 63 -23.82 -9.40 -16.61
CA GLU A 63 -24.04 -8.99 -15.22
C GLU A 63 -22.77 -9.06 -14.33
N SER A 64 -21.71 -9.74 -14.78
CA SER A 64 -20.49 -9.95 -14.01
C SER A 64 -19.25 -9.22 -14.55
N HIS A 65 -19.19 -8.85 -15.83
CA HIS A 65 -17.97 -8.32 -16.45
C HIS A 65 -18.25 -7.33 -17.57
N LEU A 66 -17.38 -6.33 -17.72
CA LEU A 66 -17.31 -5.46 -18.90
C LEU A 66 -16.32 -6.06 -19.89
N THR A 67 -16.73 -6.24 -21.14
CA THR A 67 -15.83 -6.63 -22.24
C THR A 67 -15.73 -5.52 -23.26
N LEU A 68 -14.50 -5.11 -23.58
CA LEU A 68 -14.19 -4.11 -24.60
C LEU A 68 -13.40 -4.79 -25.72
N THR A 69 -13.83 -4.60 -26.97
CA THR A 69 -13.06 -5.02 -28.15
C THR A 69 -12.72 -3.80 -28.99
N GLY A 70 -11.43 -3.50 -29.11
CA GLY A 70 -10.95 -2.27 -29.73
C GLY A 70 -10.34 -2.44 -31.12
N ASN A 71 -10.02 -1.30 -31.72
CA ASN A 71 -9.21 -1.13 -32.92
C ASN A 71 -7.86 -0.47 -32.56
N PRO A 72 -6.93 -0.30 -33.53
CA PRO A 72 -5.66 0.35 -33.24
C PRO A 72 -5.83 1.70 -32.54
N GLY A 73 -5.14 1.88 -31.41
CA GLY A 73 -5.15 3.09 -30.58
C GLY A 73 -6.41 3.36 -29.78
N ASP A 74 -7.36 2.42 -29.74
CA ASP A 74 -8.55 2.57 -28.91
C ASP A 74 -8.23 2.40 -27.41
N PHE A 75 -8.94 3.17 -26.57
CA PHE A 75 -8.74 3.19 -25.12
C PHE A 75 -10.04 3.49 -24.36
N ALA A 76 -10.01 3.18 -23.06
CA ALA A 76 -11.04 3.54 -22.09
C ALA A 76 -10.38 4.19 -20.87
N VAL A 77 -10.78 5.41 -20.53
CA VAL A 77 -10.10 6.24 -19.53
C VAL A 77 -11.06 7.03 -18.66
N PHE A 78 -10.58 7.38 -17.47
CA PHE A 78 -11.18 8.36 -16.58
C PHE A 78 -10.40 9.66 -16.63
N LYS A 79 -11.09 10.77 -16.39
CA LYS A 79 -10.41 12.03 -16.12
C LYS A 79 -9.72 11.95 -14.76
N THR A 80 -8.40 12.11 -14.78
CA THR A 80 -7.56 12.16 -13.59
C THR A 80 -6.75 13.44 -13.64
N ASN A 81 -7.02 14.40 -12.78
CA ASN A 81 -6.29 15.67 -12.82
C ASN A 81 -5.00 15.57 -11.99
N VAL A 82 -4.05 14.72 -12.44
CA VAL A 82 -2.83 14.36 -11.70
C VAL A 82 -1.98 15.59 -11.38
N SER A 83 -1.98 16.59 -12.26
CA SER A 83 -1.24 17.84 -12.05
C SER A 83 -1.89 18.84 -11.09
N SER A 84 -3.20 18.75 -10.85
CA SER A 84 -3.86 19.53 -9.80
C SER A 84 -3.72 18.92 -8.41
N LEU A 85 -3.24 17.67 -8.35
CA LEU A 85 -3.12 16.90 -7.15
C LEU A 85 -1.68 16.99 -6.63
N THR A 86 -1.52 17.05 -5.32
CA THR A 86 -0.24 16.82 -4.62
C THR A 86 0.25 15.36 -4.77
N ALA A 87 -0.48 14.55 -5.53
CA ALA A 87 -0.17 13.17 -5.86
C ALA A 87 1.22 13.04 -6.48
N ARG A 88 2.06 12.28 -5.79
CA ARG A 88 3.41 11.94 -6.27
C ARG A 88 3.47 10.56 -6.88
N GLU A 89 2.43 9.74 -6.70
CA GLU A 89 2.33 8.42 -7.28
C GLU A 89 0.88 8.12 -7.68
N LEU A 90 0.74 7.36 -8.75
CA LEU A 90 -0.52 6.89 -9.29
C LEU A 90 -0.37 5.41 -9.62
N VAL A 91 -1.33 4.60 -9.16
CA VAL A 91 -1.37 3.17 -9.45
C VAL A 91 -2.63 2.87 -10.25
N ILE A 92 -2.44 2.25 -11.42
CA ILE A 92 -3.54 1.72 -12.24
C ILE A 92 -3.53 0.20 -12.08
N SER A 93 -4.62 -0.35 -11.57
CA SER A 93 -4.81 -1.79 -11.35
C SER A 93 -5.93 -2.33 -12.23
N PHE A 94 -5.66 -3.46 -12.87
CA PHE A 94 -6.56 -4.22 -13.71
C PHE A 94 -6.63 -5.65 -13.19
N SER A 95 -7.84 -6.21 -13.13
CA SER A 95 -8.08 -7.64 -12.96
C SER A 95 -8.95 -8.12 -14.11
N GLY A 96 -8.54 -9.17 -14.81
CA GLY A 96 -9.30 -9.65 -15.96
C GLY A 96 -8.55 -10.59 -16.88
N ASP A 97 -9.04 -10.69 -18.11
CA ASP A 97 -8.51 -11.54 -19.17
C ASP A 97 -8.40 -10.80 -20.50
N ILE A 98 -7.37 -11.14 -21.27
CA ILE A 98 -7.07 -10.70 -22.63
C ILE A 98 -6.84 -11.98 -23.45
N PRO A 99 -7.91 -12.61 -23.96
CA PRO A 99 -7.85 -13.94 -24.59
C PRO A 99 -6.83 -14.01 -25.73
N THR A 100 -6.71 -12.91 -26.48
CA THR A 100 -5.70 -12.74 -27.54
C THR A 100 -4.88 -11.52 -27.23
N LEU A 101 -3.58 -11.73 -26.99
CA LEU A 101 -2.63 -10.65 -26.74
C LEU A 101 -1.94 -10.26 -28.06
N GLY A 102 -2.63 -9.43 -28.84
CA GLY A 102 -2.09 -8.68 -29.98
C GLY A 102 -1.85 -7.22 -29.62
N GLY A 103 -1.28 -6.42 -30.52
CA GLY A 103 -1.12 -4.97 -30.30
C GLY A 103 -0.39 -4.62 -28.99
N ASN A 104 -0.85 -3.57 -28.31
CA ASN A 104 -0.29 -3.08 -27.04
C ASN A 104 -1.38 -2.69 -26.03
N PRO A 105 -2.17 -3.64 -25.49
CA PRO A 105 -3.14 -3.35 -24.46
C PRO A 105 -2.43 -3.11 -23.12
N GLY A 106 -3.01 -2.29 -22.23
CA GLY A 106 -2.48 -2.13 -20.87
C GLY A 106 -2.79 -0.79 -20.21
N PRO A 107 -2.39 -0.62 -18.94
CA PRO A 107 -2.49 0.64 -18.23
C PRO A 107 -1.83 1.81 -18.95
N VAL A 108 -2.55 2.93 -19.07
CA VAL A 108 -2.08 4.10 -19.81
C VAL A 108 -2.41 5.41 -19.10
N LEU A 109 -1.49 6.36 -19.20
CA LEU A 109 -1.64 7.75 -18.81
C LEU A 109 -1.59 8.65 -20.04
N TYR A 110 -2.48 9.65 -20.11
CA TYR A 110 -2.51 10.64 -21.20
C TYR A 110 -2.54 12.08 -20.71
N GLU A 111 -1.85 12.96 -21.43
CA GLU A 111 -1.90 14.42 -21.33
C GLU A 111 -2.17 15.00 -22.72
N GLY A 112 -3.05 15.99 -22.82
CA GLY A 112 -3.32 16.70 -24.09
C GLY A 112 -4.15 15.93 -25.13
N ILE A 113 -4.53 14.68 -24.88
CA ILE A 113 -5.33 13.87 -25.80
C ILE A 113 -6.81 14.33 -25.85
N ASP A 114 -7.44 14.25 -27.02
CA ASP A 114 -8.89 14.24 -27.15
C ASP A 114 -9.40 12.83 -26.80
N PRO A 115 -10.14 12.67 -25.67
CA PRO A 115 -10.61 11.35 -25.24
C PRO A 115 -11.71 10.76 -26.14
N HIS A 116 -12.19 11.50 -27.14
CA HIS A 116 -13.21 11.05 -28.08
C HIS A 116 -12.64 10.52 -29.41
N ALA A 117 -11.31 10.45 -29.55
CA ALA A 117 -10.65 9.91 -30.73
C ALA A 117 -9.55 8.91 -30.35
N SER A 118 -9.24 7.98 -31.26
CA SER A 118 -8.15 7.01 -31.07
C SER A 118 -6.79 7.71 -30.90
N ASP A 119 -5.89 7.10 -30.13
CA ASP A 119 -4.55 7.66 -29.89
C ASP A 119 -3.69 7.70 -31.16
N ILE A 120 -3.92 6.80 -32.12
CA ILE A 120 -3.15 6.76 -33.37
C ILE A 120 -3.60 7.81 -34.39
N SER A 121 -4.80 8.41 -34.22
CA SER A 121 -5.29 9.47 -35.10
C SER A 121 -4.91 10.86 -34.61
N GLN A 122 -4.13 10.94 -33.55
CA GLN A 122 -3.70 12.17 -32.89
C GLN A 122 -2.18 12.20 -32.81
N SER A 123 -1.59 13.39 -32.80
CA SER A 123 -0.13 13.57 -32.71
C SER A 123 0.30 14.48 -31.57
N ASN A 124 -0.61 15.28 -31.02
CA ASN A 124 -0.29 16.33 -30.07
C ASN A 124 -0.64 15.94 -28.63
N PHE A 125 -0.03 14.87 -28.12
CA PHE A 125 -0.26 14.41 -26.75
C PHE A 125 0.99 13.74 -26.16
N TYR A 126 1.06 13.68 -24.84
CA TYR A 126 1.98 12.82 -24.13
C TYR A 126 1.28 11.58 -23.59
N ALA A 127 1.96 10.44 -23.64
CA ALA A 127 1.46 9.22 -23.01
C ALA A 127 2.56 8.35 -22.46
N VAL A 128 2.21 7.57 -21.43
CA VAL A 128 3.00 6.45 -20.94
C VAL A 128 2.09 5.24 -20.85
N LEU A 129 2.44 4.17 -21.56
CA LEU A 129 1.70 2.92 -21.62
C LEU A 129 2.59 1.78 -21.14
N VAL A 130 2.15 1.10 -20.10
CA VAL A 130 2.77 -0.15 -19.67
C VAL A 130 1.98 -1.30 -20.29
N SER A 131 2.44 -1.81 -21.43
CA SER A 131 1.68 -2.83 -22.15
C SER A 131 1.82 -4.20 -21.50
N MET A 132 0.70 -4.93 -21.47
CA MET A 132 0.62 -6.33 -21.04
C MET A 132 1.33 -7.29 -22.01
N THR A 133 1.83 -6.82 -23.16
CA THR A 133 2.81 -7.54 -23.99
C THR A 133 4.24 -7.50 -23.44
N GLY A 134 4.48 -6.79 -22.34
CA GLY A 134 5.78 -6.71 -21.69
C GLY A 134 6.67 -5.57 -22.20
N VAL A 135 6.05 -4.47 -22.65
CA VAL A 135 6.76 -3.32 -23.23
C VAL A 135 6.27 -2.02 -22.60
N LEU A 136 7.21 -1.17 -22.20
CA LEU A 136 6.94 0.21 -21.82
C LEU A 136 7.04 1.08 -23.08
N TRP A 137 5.92 1.71 -23.42
CA TRP A 137 5.79 2.63 -24.53
C TRP A 137 5.61 4.05 -24.01
N VAL A 138 6.19 4.99 -24.73
CA VAL A 138 5.90 6.42 -24.52
C VAL A 138 5.45 7.03 -25.83
N HIS A 139 4.55 7.99 -25.74
CA HIS A 139 4.21 8.89 -26.83
C HIS A 139 4.70 10.28 -26.44
N ASN A 140 5.55 10.86 -27.28
CA ASN A 140 5.78 12.30 -27.28
C ASN A 140 5.24 12.86 -28.60
N TYR A 141 5.26 14.17 -28.80
CA TYR A 141 4.73 14.81 -30.01
C TYR A 141 5.30 14.29 -31.36
N THR A 142 6.28 13.38 -31.33
CA THR A 142 6.86 12.73 -32.51
C THR A 142 6.30 11.33 -32.78
N GLY A 143 5.55 10.73 -31.85
CA GLY A 143 4.92 9.43 -32.00
C GLY A 143 5.19 8.44 -30.86
N TRP A 144 4.58 7.26 -30.99
CA TRP A 144 4.80 6.12 -30.10
C TRP A 144 6.16 5.47 -30.36
N HIS A 145 6.92 5.22 -29.30
CA HIS A 145 8.13 4.40 -29.35
C HIS A 145 8.33 3.61 -28.06
N SER A 146 8.97 2.46 -28.17
CA SER A 146 9.28 1.62 -27.01
C SER A 146 10.54 2.12 -26.34
N VAL A 147 10.50 2.24 -25.01
CA VAL A 147 11.64 2.67 -24.20
C VAL A 147 12.23 1.54 -23.37
N LEU A 148 11.43 0.51 -23.08
CA LEU A 148 11.86 -0.69 -22.39
C LEU A 148 11.05 -1.90 -22.87
N GLY A 149 11.71 -3.04 -23.05
CA GLY A 149 11.07 -4.32 -23.33
C GLY A 149 11.49 -5.39 -22.31
N GLY A 150 10.81 -6.53 -22.34
CA GLY A 150 11.12 -7.66 -21.45
C GLY A 150 10.45 -7.57 -20.08
N LEU A 151 9.44 -6.72 -19.92
CA LEU A 151 8.55 -6.75 -18.76
C LEU A 151 7.69 -8.03 -18.79
N PRO A 152 7.16 -8.49 -17.65
CA PRO A 152 6.28 -9.65 -17.63
C PRO A 152 5.05 -9.43 -18.51
N SER A 153 4.83 -10.34 -19.45
CA SER A 153 3.63 -10.36 -20.29
C SER A 153 2.54 -11.18 -19.62
N VAL A 154 1.30 -10.69 -19.68
CA VAL A 154 0.16 -11.25 -18.94
C VAL A 154 -1.05 -11.27 -19.86
N LYS A 155 -1.74 -12.41 -19.90
CA LYS A 155 -3.05 -12.54 -20.56
C LYS A 155 -4.18 -12.54 -19.55
N GLU A 156 -3.97 -13.13 -18.38
CA GLU A 156 -4.99 -13.30 -17.37
C GLU A 156 -4.44 -12.95 -15.98
N GLY A 157 -5.31 -12.40 -15.14
CA GLY A 157 -5.09 -12.18 -13.72
C GLY A 157 -5.02 -10.71 -13.35
N ASN A 158 -4.19 -10.39 -12.35
CA ASN A 158 -4.07 -9.06 -11.78
C ASN A 158 -2.80 -8.38 -12.30
N TYR A 159 -2.94 -7.16 -12.79
CA TYR A 159 -1.85 -6.33 -13.28
C TYR A 159 -1.97 -4.92 -12.71
N SER A 160 -0.93 -4.44 -12.04
CA SER A 160 -0.84 -3.06 -11.58
C SER A 160 0.40 -2.38 -12.14
N ALA A 161 0.21 -1.23 -12.79
CA ALA A 161 1.29 -0.32 -13.17
C ALA A 161 1.38 0.81 -12.17
N VAL A 162 2.59 1.04 -11.63
CA VAL A 162 2.87 2.17 -10.73
C VAL A 162 3.61 3.24 -11.52
N PHE A 163 3.15 4.47 -11.37
CA PHE A 163 3.75 5.65 -11.98
C PHE A 163 4.04 6.69 -10.89
N LYS A 164 5.17 7.37 -11.00
CA LYS A 164 5.63 8.27 -9.96
C LYS A 164 6.27 9.53 -10.52
N ASP A 165 6.05 10.64 -9.85
CA ASP A 165 6.76 11.90 -10.10
C ASP A 165 8.18 11.84 -9.55
N VAL A 166 9.16 11.95 -10.44
CA VAL A 166 10.57 12.12 -10.11
C VAL A 166 11.06 13.39 -10.80
N ASN A 167 11.19 14.47 -10.02
CA ASN A 167 11.66 15.78 -10.48
C ASN A 167 10.85 16.36 -11.65
N GLY A 168 9.53 16.13 -11.69
CA GLY A 168 8.63 16.62 -12.73
C GLY A 168 8.52 15.69 -13.94
N TYR A 169 9.17 14.53 -13.92
CA TYR A 169 9.13 13.53 -14.98
C TYR A 169 8.52 12.22 -14.48
N THR A 170 7.97 11.45 -15.41
CA THR A 170 7.25 10.23 -15.11
C THR A 170 8.21 9.05 -14.98
N CYS A 171 8.26 8.45 -13.80
CA CYS A 171 8.98 7.21 -13.55
C CYS A 171 8.01 6.04 -13.46
N VAL A 172 8.38 4.90 -14.05
CA VAL A 172 7.73 3.60 -13.79
C VAL A 172 8.68 2.80 -12.89
N PRO A 173 8.49 2.82 -11.55
CA PRO A 173 9.40 2.15 -10.64
C PRO A 173 9.24 0.62 -10.68
N TYR A 174 8.01 0.13 -10.79
CA TYR A 174 7.72 -1.30 -10.82
C TYR A 174 6.32 -1.58 -11.38
N VAL A 175 6.10 -2.84 -11.72
CA VAL A 175 4.77 -3.41 -12.01
C VAL A 175 4.50 -4.55 -11.03
N VAL A 176 3.22 -4.78 -10.72
CA VAL A 176 2.80 -5.94 -9.93
C VAL A 176 1.97 -6.85 -10.81
N VAL A 177 2.40 -8.10 -10.95
CA VAL A 177 1.72 -9.11 -11.76
C VAL A 177 1.39 -10.29 -10.88
N ASN A 178 0.10 -10.60 -10.76
CA ASN A 178 -0.41 -11.71 -9.95
C ASN A 178 0.17 -11.71 -8.52
N GLY A 179 0.25 -10.52 -7.92
CA GLY A 179 0.79 -10.30 -6.58
C GLY A 179 2.32 -10.26 -6.48
N SER A 180 3.06 -10.55 -7.56
CA SER A 180 4.52 -10.49 -7.59
C SER A 180 5.00 -9.14 -8.12
N LYS A 181 5.94 -8.50 -7.43
CA LYS A 181 6.53 -7.20 -7.80
C LYS A 181 7.73 -7.39 -8.72
N TYR A 182 7.74 -6.67 -9.85
CA TYR A 182 8.82 -6.66 -10.83
C TYR A 182 9.36 -5.25 -10.97
N VAL A 183 10.64 -5.07 -10.64
CA VAL A 183 11.30 -3.77 -10.71
C VAL A 183 11.49 -3.36 -12.17
N VAL A 184 11.11 -2.13 -12.47
CA VAL A 184 11.28 -1.50 -13.79
C VAL A 184 12.32 -0.39 -13.69
N ASP A 185 12.16 0.50 -12.69
CA ASP A 185 13.03 1.64 -12.38
C ASP A 185 13.44 2.47 -13.61
N TYR A 186 12.44 2.87 -14.41
CA TYR A 186 12.66 3.61 -15.64
C TYR A 186 12.07 5.02 -15.57
N LEU A 187 12.94 6.03 -15.68
CA LEU A 187 12.56 7.44 -15.79
C LEU A 187 12.35 7.81 -17.27
N THR A 188 11.15 8.20 -17.65
CA THR A 188 10.82 8.66 -19.01
C THR A 188 11.13 10.14 -19.19
N ASP A 189 11.14 10.60 -20.44
CA ASP A 189 11.20 12.02 -20.81
C ASP A 189 9.82 12.71 -20.73
N ILE A 190 8.78 11.98 -20.33
CA ILE A 190 7.40 12.46 -20.29
C ILE A 190 7.13 13.25 -19.00
N PRO A 191 6.71 14.53 -19.09
CA PRO A 191 6.40 15.33 -17.91
C PRO A 191 5.26 14.73 -17.07
N TRP A 192 5.36 14.86 -15.74
CA TRP A 192 4.31 14.45 -14.80
C TRP A 192 3.14 15.46 -14.82
N ASN A 193 2.24 15.35 -15.80
CA ASN A 193 1.11 16.27 -15.97
C ASN A 193 -0.12 15.60 -16.61
N PHE A 194 -0.49 14.40 -16.18
CA PHE A 194 -1.55 13.65 -16.86
C PHE A 194 -2.95 14.15 -16.52
N SER A 195 -3.82 14.16 -17.54
CA SER A 195 -5.24 14.53 -17.46
C SER A 195 -6.17 13.32 -17.47
N PHE A 196 -5.67 12.17 -17.93
CA PHE A 196 -6.42 10.93 -18.01
C PHE A 196 -5.57 9.73 -17.59
N ALA A 197 -6.23 8.76 -16.96
CA ALA A 197 -5.67 7.46 -16.64
C ALA A 197 -6.70 6.38 -16.98
N GLY A 198 -6.24 5.24 -17.47
CA GLY A 198 -7.14 4.17 -17.86
C GLY A 198 -6.41 2.98 -18.46
N PHE A 199 -7.06 2.38 -19.45
CA PHE A 199 -6.59 1.18 -20.11
C PHE A 199 -6.65 1.38 -21.63
N ARG A 200 -5.51 1.19 -22.31
CA ARG A 200 -5.48 1.08 -23.77
C ARG A 200 -5.95 -0.31 -24.16
N VAL A 201 -6.99 -0.39 -24.97
CA VAL A 201 -7.56 -1.66 -25.46
C VAL A 201 -6.80 -2.11 -26.70
N ASP A 202 -6.48 -1.16 -27.58
CA ASP A 202 -5.86 -1.41 -28.89
C ASP A 202 -6.66 -2.47 -29.68
N ILE A 203 -6.02 -3.31 -30.50
CA ILE A 203 -6.70 -4.32 -31.32
C ILE A 203 -7.24 -5.55 -30.55
N ASN A 204 -7.35 -5.48 -29.22
CA ASN A 204 -7.63 -6.63 -28.38
C ASN A 204 -9.07 -6.66 -27.89
N THR A 205 -9.50 -7.87 -27.49
CA THR A 205 -10.62 -8.06 -26.58
C THR A 205 -10.08 -8.11 -25.15
N VAL A 206 -10.59 -7.23 -24.30
CA VAL A 206 -10.24 -7.11 -22.88
C VAL A 206 -11.49 -7.33 -22.05
N ILE A 207 -11.45 -8.29 -21.14
CA ILE A 207 -12.52 -8.64 -20.22
C ILE A 207 -12.10 -8.13 -18.84
N PHE A 208 -12.83 -7.15 -18.31
CA PHE A 208 -12.57 -6.54 -17.02
C PHE A 208 -13.41 -7.24 -15.93
N ASN A 209 -12.73 -7.76 -14.93
CA ASN A 209 -13.32 -8.19 -13.66
C ASN A 209 -13.30 -7.06 -12.64
N ASP A 210 -12.20 -6.31 -12.59
CA ASP A 210 -12.05 -5.15 -11.73
C ASP A 210 -11.08 -4.14 -12.36
N PHE A 211 -11.26 -2.87 -12.04
CA PHE A 211 -10.39 -1.78 -12.46
C PHE A 211 -10.34 -0.71 -11.38
N ASN A 212 -9.14 -0.27 -11.03
CA ASN A 212 -8.96 0.78 -10.03
C ASN A 212 -7.83 1.73 -10.42
N VAL A 213 -8.03 3.03 -10.22
CA VAL A 213 -6.98 4.05 -10.24
C VAL A 213 -6.91 4.73 -8.89
N ILE A 214 -5.78 4.59 -8.21
CA ILE A 214 -5.51 5.28 -6.94
C ILE A 214 -4.38 6.28 -7.11
N THR A 215 -4.49 7.39 -6.39
CA THR A 215 -3.41 8.38 -6.26
C THR A 215 -2.95 8.46 -4.83
N THR A 216 -1.63 8.50 -4.63
CA THR A 216 -1.02 8.57 -3.31
C THR A 216 -0.03 9.74 -3.25
N GLU A 217 0.17 10.24 -2.03
CA GLU A 217 1.08 11.34 -1.74
C GLU A 217 1.87 11.05 -0.46
N ASN A 218 2.88 11.87 -0.20
CA ASN A 218 3.57 11.78 1.09
C ASN A 218 2.74 12.46 2.16
N VAL A 219 2.27 11.70 3.16
CA VAL A 219 1.33 12.19 4.18
C VAL A 219 1.98 12.09 5.57
N PRO A 220 2.20 13.22 6.28
CA PRO A 220 2.68 13.15 7.65
C PRO A 220 1.63 12.49 8.55
N TYR A 221 2.10 11.68 9.50
CA TYR A 221 1.24 11.02 10.47
C TYR A 221 1.79 11.12 11.89
N VAL A 222 0.88 11.08 12.87
CA VAL A 222 1.19 11.06 14.29
C VAL A 222 0.38 9.95 14.95
N VAL A 223 1.04 9.14 15.78
CA VAL A 223 0.46 8.02 16.50
C VAL A 223 0.44 8.33 17.99
N PHE A 224 -0.74 8.23 18.59
CA PHE A 224 -0.95 8.30 20.02
C PHE A 224 -1.31 6.92 20.56
N ILE A 225 -0.71 6.55 21.69
CA ILE A 225 -1.03 5.33 22.43
C ILE A 225 -1.59 5.76 23.78
N ASN A 226 -2.83 5.36 24.08
CA ASN A 226 -3.54 5.73 25.31
C ASN A 226 -3.50 7.24 25.58
N GLY A 227 -3.65 8.04 24.52
CA GLY A 227 -3.67 9.51 24.58
C GLY A 227 -2.31 10.21 24.65
N ARG A 228 -1.19 9.49 24.56
CA ARG A 228 0.16 10.07 24.52
C ARG A 228 0.81 9.85 23.17
N GLU A 229 1.43 10.89 22.62
CA GLU A 229 2.22 10.77 21.38
C GLU A 229 3.33 9.76 21.59
N ALA A 230 3.43 8.79 20.68
CA ALA A 230 4.39 7.72 20.73
C ALA A 230 5.34 7.75 19.53
N ILE A 231 4.80 7.98 18.33
CA ILE A 231 5.53 7.93 17.07
C ILE A 231 4.98 9.03 16.15
N SER A 232 5.85 9.72 15.43
CA SER A 232 5.47 10.55 14.29
C SER A 232 6.37 10.23 13.11
N GLY A 233 5.84 10.41 11.90
CA GLY A 233 6.55 10.03 10.68
C GLY A 233 5.89 10.59 9.44
N ASN A 234 6.37 10.15 8.28
CA ASN A 234 5.81 10.50 6.99
C ASN A 234 5.50 9.23 6.21
N ALA A 235 4.23 9.04 5.86
CA ALA A 235 3.80 7.97 4.96
C ALA A 235 4.40 8.26 3.60
N THR A 236 5.15 7.33 3.05
CA THR A 236 5.86 7.51 1.78
C THR A 236 5.01 6.91 0.68
N PHE A 237 4.56 7.73 -0.27
CA PHE A 237 3.55 7.34 -1.28
C PHE A 237 2.28 6.73 -0.64
N GLY A 238 1.83 7.35 0.44
CA GLY A 238 0.64 6.92 1.18
C GLY A 238 0.87 5.70 2.08
N GLU A 239 1.99 4.99 1.96
CA GLU A 239 2.25 3.79 2.76
C GLU A 239 3.04 4.12 4.04
N GLY A 240 2.64 3.49 5.14
CA GLY A 240 3.38 3.56 6.39
C GLY A 240 3.18 2.30 7.23
N GLU A 241 4.20 1.98 8.02
CA GLU A 241 4.16 0.89 8.99
C GLU A 241 4.71 1.39 10.33
N ILE A 242 4.03 1.01 11.41
CA ILE A 242 4.46 1.30 12.77
C ILE A 242 4.60 -0.01 13.54
N HIS A 243 5.70 -0.15 14.27
CA HIS A 243 5.96 -1.30 15.12
C HIS A 243 5.75 -0.93 16.58
N LEU A 244 4.86 -1.64 17.26
CA LEU A 244 4.50 -1.42 18.65
C LEU A 244 4.82 -2.67 19.49
N THR A 245 5.00 -2.49 20.80
CA THR A 245 5.14 -3.59 21.75
C THR A 245 3.96 -3.58 22.71
N ALA A 246 3.30 -4.73 22.84
CA ALA A 246 2.11 -4.87 23.67
C ALA A 246 2.45 -4.82 25.16
N SER A 247 2.07 -3.76 25.86
CA SER A 247 2.31 -3.58 27.30
C SER A 247 1.03 -3.64 28.17
N GLY A 248 -0.11 -4.00 27.56
CA GLY A 248 -1.45 -3.94 28.14
C GLY A 248 -2.46 -3.50 27.08
N ASN A 249 -3.77 -3.46 27.37
CA ASN A 249 -4.75 -2.98 26.40
C ASN A 249 -4.37 -1.60 25.88
N MET A 250 -4.34 -1.45 24.55
CA MET A 250 -3.88 -0.23 23.89
C MET A 250 -5.01 0.36 23.05
N VAL A 251 -5.26 1.66 23.23
CA VAL A 251 -6.00 2.49 22.28
C VAL A 251 -4.96 3.23 21.45
N VAL A 252 -4.85 2.86 20.18
CA VAL A 252 -3.94 3.48 19.22
C VAL A 252 -4.74 4.44 18.36
N ASN A 253 -4.39 5.72 18.36
CA ASN A 253 -4.96 6.73 17.48
C ASN A 253 -3.90 7.17 16.47
N ILE A 254 -4.16 6.92 15.19
CA ILE A 254 -3.30 7.38 14.09
C ILE A 254 -3.99 8.58 13.45
N THR A 255 -3.33 9.72 13.44
CA THR A 255 -3.82 10.98 12.88
C THR A 255 -2.98 11.37 11.67
N PHE A 256 -3.65 11.86 10.61
CA PHE A 256 -3.06 12.38 9.38
C PHE A 256 -3.39 13.88 9.28
N PRO A 257 -2.56 14.77 9.85
CA PRO A 257 -2.93 16.16 10.05
C PRO A 257 -3.24 16.93 8.77
N THR A 258 -2.55 16.62 7.67
CA THR A 258 -2.77 17.27 6.36
C THR A 258 -4.10 16.90 5.71
N LEU A 259 -4.65 15.75 6.09
CA LEU A 259 -5.95 15.26 5.60
C LEU A 259 -7.09 15.56 6.57
N HIS A 260 -6.78 16.06 7.77
CA HIS A 260 -7.73 16.21 8.88
C HIS A 260 -8.47 14.90 9.25
N GLU A 261 -7.82 13.76 9.01
CA GLU A 261 -8.37 12.43 9.26
C GLU A 261 -7.66 11.75 10.44
N TYR A 262 -8.40 10.92 11.18
CA TYR A 262 -7.82 10.07 12.22
C TYR A 262 -8.52 8.71 12.29
N ARG A 263 -7.82 7.71 12.82
CA ARG A 263 -8.31 6.35 12.98
C ARG A 263 -7.97 5.84 14.36
N ILE A 264 -8.98 5.33 15.05
CA ILE A 264 -8.83 4.75 16.39
C ILE A 264 -8.90 3.24 16.27
N ILE A 265 -7.91 2.58 16.84
CA ILE A 265 -7.76 1.14 16.89
C ILE A 265 -7.68 0.70 18.34
N ASN A 266 -8.44 -0.33 18.68
CA ASN A 266 -8.34 -1.01 19.97
C ASN A 266 -7.61 -2.33 19.77
N VAL A 267 -6.46 -2.49 20.40
CA VAL A 267 -5.70 -3.75 20.41
C VAL A 267 -5.84 -4.39 21.79
N GLY A 268 -6.51 -5.54 21.83
CA GLY A 268 -6.64 -6.32 23.05
C GLY A 268 -5.35 -7.08 23.35
N VAL A 269 -4.90 -7.07 24.62
CA VAL A 269 -3.74 -7.85 25.04
C VAL A 269 -4.20 -9.06 25.83
N ARG A 270 -3.83 -10.26 25.35
CA ARG A 270 -4.10 -11.51 26.07
C ARG A 270 -2.95 -11.78 27.03
N SER A 271 -3.28 -12.14 28.28
CA SER A 271 -2.27 -12.63 29.21
C SER A 271 -1.75 -13.96 28.70
N ASN A 272 -0.43 -14.11 28.69
CA ASN A 272 0.18 -15.43 28.69
C ASN A 272 -0.10 -16.04 30.07
N GLU A 273 -1.26 -16.67 30.27
CA GLU A 273 -1.28 -17.82 31.17
C GLU A 273 -0.57 -18.99 30.47
N VAL A 274 0.74 -18.82 30.22
CA VAL A 274 1.61 -19.97 30.18
C VAL A 274 1.62 -20.46 31.62
N LYS A 275 0.94 -21.57 31.87
CA LYS A 275 1.11 -22.33 33.09
C LYS A 275 2.60 -22.66 33.15
N GLU A 276 3.39 -21.86 33.86
CA GLU A 276 4.79 -22.16 34.13
C GLU A 276 4.79 -23.50 34.86
N VAL A 277 5.04 -24.58 34.13
CA VAL A 277 5.51 -25.80 34.74
C VAL A 277 6.90 -25.45 35.21
N MET A 278 7.01 -25.02 36.47
CA MET A 278 8.31 -24.83 37.08
C MET A 278 9.12 -26.11 36.82
N PRO A 279 10.36 -26.01 36.30
CA PRO A 279 11.19 -27.19 36.17
C PRO A 279 11.27 -27.83 37.55
N THR A 280 11.03 -29.13 37.67
CA THR A 280 11.04 -29.86 38.95
C THR A 280 12.43 -29.89 39.60
N ILE A 281 13.47 -29.46 38.87
CA ILE A 281 14.88 -29.57 39.25
C ILE A 281 15.26 -28.70 40.47
N PRO A 282 14.85 -27.42 40.61
CA PRO A 282 15.16 -26.61 41.80
C PRO A 282 14.46 -27.13 43.06
N LEU A 283 13.23 -27.64 42.95
CA LEU A 283 12.50 -28.23 44.08
C LEU A 283 13.14 -29.53 44.58
N VAL A 284 13.62 -30.38 43.67
CA VAL A 284 14.37 -31.60 44.03
C VAL A 284 15.70 -31.24 44.70
N LEU A 285 16.41 -30.20 44.22
CA LEU A 285 17.65 -29.72 44.85
C LEU A 285 17.42 -29.16 46.25
N ILE A 286 16.31 -28.44 46.50
CA ILE A 286 15.95 -27.95 47.84
C ILE A 286 15.58 -29.11 48.78
N ALA A 287 14.87 -30.13 48.27
CA ALA A 287 14.54 -31.32 49.05
C ALA A 287 15.80 -32.15 49.39
N ILE A 288 16.72 -32.34 48.44
CA ILE A 288 17.98 -33.07 48.68
C ILE A 288 18.85 -32.30 49.68
N SER A 289 18.97 -30.98 49.54
CA SER A 289 19.80 -30.17 50.45
C SER A 289 19.24 -30.12 51.87
N THR A 290 17.91 -30.06 52.06
CA THR A 290 17.30 -30.17 53.40
C THR A 290 17.51 -31.56 54.02
N ILE A 291 17.44 -32.65 53.25
CA ILE A 291 17.74 -34.00 53.74
C ILE A 291 19.22 -34.13 54.16
N ILE A 292 20.16 -33.62 53.35
CA ILE A 292 21.60 -33.66 53.67
C ILE A 292 21.91 -32.87 54.94
N ILE A 293 21.31 -31.67 55.10
CA ILE A 293 21.46 -30.86 56.32
C ILE A 293 20.89 -31.60 57.53
N GLY A 294 19.70 -32.21 57.39
CA GLY A 294 19.08 -33.01 58.44
C GLY A 294 19.94 -34.19 58.89
N ILE A 295 20.50 -34.96 57.94
CA ILE A 295 21.42 -36.07 58.22
C ILE A 295 22.70 -35.55 58.89
N GLY A 296 23.25 -34.42 58.42
CA GLY A 296 24.43 -33.79 59.00
C GLY A 296 24.23 -33.40 60.47
N ILE A 297 23.09 -32.78 60.79
CA ILE A 297 22.74 -32.39 62.17
C ILE A 297 22.51 -33.63 63.05
N TRP A 298 21.83 -34.65 62.53
CA TRP A 298 21.56 -35.89 63.29
C TRP A 298 22.85 -36.65 63.61
N ARG A 299 23.75 -36.79 62.62
CA ARG A 299 25.05 -37.44 62.80
C ARG A 299 25.94 -36.68 63.78
N ASN A 300 25.92 -35.35 63.77
CA ASN A 300 26.71 -34.54 64.70
C ASN A 300 26.18 -34.61 66.15
N ARG A 301 24.87 -34.79 66.34
CA ARG A 301 24.26 -35.03 67.67
C ARG A 301 24.52 -36.45 68.20
N GLY A 302 24.77 -37.44 67.34
CA GLY A 302 25.13 -38.80 67.75
C GLY A 302 26.56 -38.94 68.29
N ILE A 303 27.50 -38.15 67.77
CA ILE A 303 28.92 -38.22 68.14
C ILE A 303 29.20 -37.55 69.51
N GLY A 304 28.36 -36.59 69.92
CA GLY A 304 28.48 -35.93 71.24
C GLY A 304 28.16 -36.82 72.44
N LYS A 305 27.44 -37.94 72.26
CA LYS A 305 27.05 -38.84 73.36
C LYS A 305 28.03 -39.97 73.66
N GLN A 306 29.13 -40.12 72.90
CA GLN A 306 30.15 -41.15 73.15
C GLN A 306 31.50 -40.62 73.68
N ARG A 307 31.59 -39.35 74.06
CA ARG A 307 32.80 -38.77 74.70
C ARG A 307 32.65 -38.44 76.19
N GLU A 308 31.56 -38.85 76.83
CA GLU A 308 31.43 -38.86 78.29
C GLU A 308 31.24 -40.29 78.79
N LYS A 309 32.35 -41.04 78.85
CA LYS A 309 32.56 -42.16 79.76
C LYS A 309 34.05 -42.30 80.02
#